data_AF-A0A292Q2T7-F1
#
_entry.id   AF-A0A292Q2T7-F1
#
_cell.length_a   1.000
_cell.length_b   1.000
_cell.length_c   1.000
_cell.angle_alpha   90.00
_cell.angle_beta   90.00
_cell.angle_gamma   90.00
#
_symmetry.space_group_name_H-M   'P 1'
#
loop_
_entity.id
_entity.type
_entity.pdbx_description
1 polymer ?
#
loop_
_entity_poly.entity_id
_entity_poly.type
_entity_poly.pdbx_seq_one_letter_code
_entity_poly.pdbx_strand_id
1 'polypeptide(L)'
;MNEEFFGEKRTSLGESVRTFDAFPKTRSTYTTRTPRGGAITLLLLLTSAYLAITELRNYLTGSESHTFLVEPGIGHDMQINLDMTVAMPCSSLHVNVEDAVQDRILAGQLLSQEDVRFDDAGAHSLYSGAGGGEGGGARLRGPQEGGEEGGLQGWVEKGRPVLILGRDGRGGGIYGSMGVNRVQGDFHITAKGHGYWEDGVHVDHQSFNFSHVITELSFGDYYPKLVNPLDGIVSKTDENFYKYQYFLSIVPTVYESQTSGKSLETNQYAVTEQSRKISSHFVPGIFFKYDIEPISVTISDRRTALLAFLVRFVFLILAPLHLTVRGRADAECGGIRLVNIVSGILVGGGWVYGLFGTLSGYFRRQRRRTDGMLNGRALGGEE
;
A
#
# COMPACT_ATOMS: atom_id res chain seq x y z
N MET A 1 -58.85 -13.76 -39.82
CA MET A 1 -58.78 -14.90 -38.88
C MET A 1 -57.78 -15.90 -39.47
N ASN A 2 -56.56 -16.07 -38.98
CA ASN A 2 -56.06 -15.94 -37.60
C ASN A 2 -54.59 -15.49 -37.56
N GLU A 3 -54.31 -14.50 -36.72
CA GLU A 3 -52.98 -13.97 -36.38
C GLU A 3 -52.34 -14.72 -35.20
N GLU A 4 -52.38 -16.04 -35.19
CA GLU A 4 -51.88 -16.83 -34.06
C GLU A 4 -50.91 -17.89 -34.52
N PHE A 5 -49.66 -17.53 -34.80
CA PHE A 5 -48.54 -18.46 -34.63
C PHE A 5 -47.17 -17.79 -34.41
N PHE A 6 -47.12 -16.50 -34.11
CA PHE A 6 -45.90 -15.79 -33.68
C PHE A 6 -45.75 -15.88 -32.15
N GLY A 7 -45.41 -17.07 -31.66
CA GLY A 7 -45.19 -17.34 -30.24
C GLY A 7 -43.72 -17.57 -29.88
N GLU A 8 -42.88 -16.53 -29.95
CA GLU A 8 -41.61 -16.55 -29.18
C GLU A 8 -41.93 -16.02 -27.76
N LYS A 9 -41.51 -16.76 -26.71
CA LYS A 9 -41.84 -16.47 -25.30
C LYS A 9 -41.52 -15.02 -24.93
N ARG A 10 -42.54 -14.30 -24.47
CA ARG A 10 -42.54 -12.89 -24.10
C ARG A 10 -41.83 -12.68 -22.76
N THR A 11 -40.70 -11.99 -22.76
CA THR A 11 -40.07 -11.45 -21.54
C THR A 11 -40.20 -9.93 -21.53
N SER A 12 -40.76 -9.38 -20.46
CA SER A 12 -41.13 -7.96 -20.25
C SER A 12 -40.04 -6.92 -20.60
N LEU A 13 -38.76 -7.28 -20.48
CA LEU A 13 -37.63 -6.40 -20.83
C LEU A 13 -37.44 -6.18 -22.34
N GLY A 14 -37.97 -7.04 -23.20
CA GLY A 14 -37.80 -6.94 -24.65
C GLY A 14 -38.72 -5.94 -25.35
N GLU A 15 -39.79 -5.51 -24.68
CA GLU A 15 -40.83 -4.64 -25.27
C GLU A 15 -40.41 -3.17 -25.24
N SER A 16 -39.75 -2.71 -24.16
CA SER A 16 -39.26 -1.33 -24.02
C SER A 16 -38.06 -1.01 -24.93
N VAL A 17 -37.30 -2.02 -25.35
CA VAL A 17 -36.11 -1.85 -26.21
C VAL A 17 -36.49 -1.82 -27.70
N ARG A 18 -37.71 -2.28 -28.05
CA ARG A 18 -38.19 -2.29 -29.44
C ARG A 18 -38.59 -0.91 -29.97
N THR A 19 -38.98 0.03 -29.10
CA THR A 19 -39.32 1.42 -29.50
C THR A 19 -38.09 2.21 -29.96
N PHE A 20 -36.88 1.78 -29.61
CA PHE A 20 -35.62 2.40 -30.04
C PHE A 20 -34.98 1.74 -31.28
N ASP A 21 -35.67 0.77 -31.89
CA ASP A 21 -35.16 0.01 -33.03
C ASP A 21 -35.69 0.65 -34.34
N ALA A 22 -34.98 1.67 -34.83
CA ALA A 22 -35.40 2.50 -35.95
C ALA A 22 -35.30 1.83 -37.34
N PHE A 23 -34.87 0.57 -37.43
CA PHE A 23 -34.61 -0.10 -38.71
C PHE A 23 -35.42 -1.39 -38.91
N PRO A 24 -36.00 -1.61 -40.11
CA PRO A 24 -36.72 -2.84 -40.43
C PRO A 24 -35.76 -4.04 -40.41
N LYS A 25 -36.08 -5.07 -39.62
CA LYS A 25 -35.27 -6.29 -39.51
C LYS A 25 -35.36 -7.12 -40.78
N THR A 26 -34.22 -7.62 -41.26
CA THR A 26 -34.15 -8.50 -42.43
C THR A 26 -34.84 -9.84 -42.16
N ARG A 27 -35.40 -10.46 -43.21
CA ARG A 27 -36.11 -11.74 -43.11
C ARG A 27 -35.15 -12.86 -42.71
N SER A 28 -35.60 -13.77 -41.84
CA SER A 28 -34.79 -14.88 -41.30
C SER A 28 -34.17 -15.80 -42.36
N THR A 29 -34.76 -15.88 -43.56
CA THR A 29 -34.25 -16.65 -44.71
C THR A 29 -32.91 -16.14 -45.23
N TYR A 30 -32.58 -14.86 -45.01
CA TYR A 30 -31.32 -14.25 -45.44
C TYR A 30 -30.29 -14.13 -44.30
N THR A 31 -30.57 -14.69 -43.11
CA THR A 31 -29.68 -14.58 -41.94
C THR A 31 -29.13 -15.95 -41.56
N THR A 32 -27.84 -16.21 -41.80
CA THR A 32 -27.18 -17.44 -41.34
C THR A 32 -26.70 -17.24 -39.89
N ARG A 33 -27.42 -17.81 -38.91
CA ARG A 33 -26.98 -17.83 -37.52
C ARG A 33 -25.89 -18.88 -37.32
N THR A 34 -24.65 -18.46 -37.09
CA THR A 34 -23.57 -19.38 -36.71
C THR A 34 -23.34 -19.36 -35.20
N PRO A 35 -23.33 -20.52 -34.51
CA PRO A 35 -23.09 -20.58 -33.06
C PRO A 35 -21.69 -20.08 -32.68
N ARG A 36 -20.71 -20.23 -33.59
CA ARG A 36 -19.34 -19.71 -33.43
C ARG A 36 -19.29 -18.17 -33.42
N GLY A 37 -20.10 -17.50 -34.24
CA GLY A 37 -20.19 -16.03 -34.23
C GLY A 37 -20.75 -15.49 -32.91
N GLY A 38 -21.78 -16.15 -32.37
CA GLY A 38 -22.32 -15.81 -31.04
C GLY A 38 -21.29 -15.96 -29.91
N ALA A 39 -20.50 -17.05 -29.92
CA ALA A 39 -19.45 -17.24 -28.93
C ALA A 39 -18.34 -16.18 -29.00
N ILE A 40 -17.90 -15.81 -30.20
CA ILE A 40 -16.86 -14.77 -30.40
C ILE A 40 -17.36 -13.40 -29.93
N THR A 41 -18.63 -13.06 -30.19
CA THR A 41 -19.21 -11.78 -29.76
C THR A 41 -19.36 -11.69 -28.23
N LEU A 42 -19.73 -12.79 -27.57
CA LEU A 42 -19.74 -12.87 -26.11
C LEU A 42 -18.33 -12.68 -25.52
N LEU A 43 -17.33 -13.35 -26.09
CA LEU A 43 -15.93 -13.23 -25.66
C LEU A 43 -15.40 -11.80 -25.82
N LEU A 44 -15.71 -11.16 -26.95
CA LEU A 44 -15.36 -9.75 -27.19
C LEU A 44 -16.00 -8.84 -26.15
N LEU A 45 -17.30 -8.96 -25.89
CA LEU A 45 -18.00 -8.14 -24.91
C LEU A 45 -17.44 -8.31 -23.49
N LEU A 46 -17.15 -9.55 -23.07
CA LEU A 46 -16.55 -9.83 -21.76
C LEU A 46 -15.15 -9.21 -21.64
N THR A 47 -14.34 -9.33 -22.69
CA THR A 47 -13.00 -8.73 -22.72
C THR A 47 -13.06 -7.19 -22.70
N SER A 48 -14.02 -6.59 -23.42
CA SER A 48 -14.24 -5.13 -23.41
C SER A 48 -14.64 -4.64 -22.03
N ALA A 49 -15.57 -5.34 -21.38
CA ALA A 49 -16.03 -5.02 -20.03
C ALA A 49 -14.86 -5.11 -19.03
N TYR A 50 -14.05 -6.15 -19.12
CA TYR A 50 -12.85 -6.29 -18.29
C TYR A 50 -11.89 -5.11 -18.49
N LEU A 51 -11.54 -4.78 -19.73
CA LEU A 51 -10.64 -3.66 -20.03
C LEU A 51 -11.22 -2.31 -19.57
N ALA A 52 -12.51 -2.07 -19.76
CA ALA A 52 -13.18 -0.85 -19.30
C ALA A 52 -13.15 -0.72 -17.77
N ILE A 53 -13.35 -1.82 -17.03
CA ILE A 53 -13.22 -1.85 -15.57
C ILE A 53 -11.76 -1.56 -15.17
N THR A 54 -10.78 -2.13 -15.86
CA THR A 54 -9.37 -1.85 -15.55
C THR A 54 -8.97 -0.41 -15.84
N GLU A 55 -9.45 0.19 -16.93
CA GLU A 55 -9.16 1.60 -17.25
C GLU A 55 -9.83 2.53 -16.22
N LEU A 56 -11.06 2.23 -15.79
CA LEU A 56 -11.72 2.96 -14.71
C LEU A 56 -10.93 2.85 -13.39
N ARG A 57 -10.45 1.64 -13.04
CA ARG A 57 -9.60 1.46 -11.85
C ARG A 57 -8.28 2.23 -11.96
N ASN A 58 -7.64 2.22 -13.13
CA ASN A 58 -6.40 2.96 -13.37
C ASN A 58 -6.63 4.48 -13.27
N TYR A 59 -7.75 4.98 -13.79
CA TYR A 59 -8.16 6.39 -13.68
C TYR A 59 -8.35 6.80 -12.22
N LEU A 60 -9.04 5.98 -11.42
CA LEU A 60 -9.32 6.26 -10.01
C LEU A 60 -8.06 6.17 -9.13
N THR A 61 -7.17 5.22 -9.41
CA THR A 61 -5.97 4.96 -8.58
C THR A 61 -4.81 5.90 -8.94
N GLY A 62 -4.75 6.38 -10.18
CA GLY A 62 -3.60 7.13 -10.70
C GLY A 62 -2.41 6.23 -11.00
N SER A 63 -1.34 6.83 -11.55
CA SER A 63 -0.10 6.13 -11.88
C SER A 63 1.10 6.87 -11.31
N GLU A 64 2.00 6.14 -10.67
CA GLU A 64 3.19 6.70 -10.03
C GLU A 64 4.45 6.31 -10.78
N SER A 65 5.28 7.30 -11.04
CA SER A 65 6.64 7.11 -11.56
C SER A 65 7.65 7.50 -10.50
N HIS A 66 8.57 6.59 -10.20
CA HIS A 66 9.64 6.80 -9.22
C HIS A 66 10.93 7.06 -9.99
N THR A 67 11.59 8.17 -9.69
CA THR A 67 12.88 8.53 -10.25
C THR A 67 13.89 8.60 -9.11
N PHE A 68 15.02 7.91 -9.28
CA PHE A 68 16.12 7.95 -8.32
C PHE A 68 17.14 8.99 -8.78
N LEU A 69 17.47 9.89 -7.88
CA LEU A 69 18.44 10.96 -8.08
C LEU A 69 19.48 10.91 -6.96
N VAL A 70 20.62 11.54 -7.19
CA VAL A 70 21.57 11.81 -6.11
C VAL A 70 21.08 13.07 -5.41
N GLU A 71 21.00 13.03 -4.07
CA GLU A 71 20.57 14.18 -3.29
C GLU A 71 21.64 15.30 -3.40
N PRO A 72 21.31 16.46 -3.99
CA PRO A 72 22.30 17.52 -4.21
C PRO A 72 22.45 18.46 -3.01
N GLY A 73 21.51 18.41 -2.05
CA GLY A 73 21.41 19.34 -0.94
C GLY A 73 21.68 18.70 0.43
N ILE A 74 22.22 19.49 1.35
CA ILE A 74 22.35 19.13 2.76
C ILE A 74 21.12 19.71 3.45
N GLY A 75 20.12 18.88 3.73
CA GLY A 75 19.04 19.28 4.64
C GLY A 75 19.59 19.38 6.06
N HIS A 76 19.15 20.38 6.82
CA HIS A 76 19.67 20.63 8.17
C HIS A 76 18.85 19.92 9.25
N ASP A 77 17.54 19.89 9.08
CA ASP A 77 16.58 19.30 10.02
C ASP A 77 15.73 18.21 9.38
N MET A 78 15.26 17.29 10.22
CA MET A 78 14.30 16.25 9.88
C MET A 78 13.34 16.08 11.05
N GLN A 79 12.05 15.96 10.77
CA GLN A 79 11.05 15.65 11.79
C GLN A 79 10.94 14.14 11.97
N ILE A 80 10.99 13.66 13.21
CA ILE A 80 10.64 12.30 13.61
C ILE A 80 9.28 12.35 14.27
N ASN A 81 8.33 11.56 13.76
CA ASN A 81 7.05 11.30 14.39
C ASN A 81 7.10 9.92 15.02
N LEU A 82 6.74 9.85 16.29
CA LEU A 82 6.77 8.62 17.07
C LEU A 82 5.42 8.46 17.76
N ASP A 83 4.90 7.25 17.74
CA ASP A 83 3.89 6.76 18.65
C ASP A 83 4.26 5.31 19.01
N MET A 84 4.54 5.08 20.29
CA MET A 84 4.92 3.77 20.79
C MET A 84 4.54 3.58 22.25
N THR A 85 4.36 2.33 22.66
CA THR A 85 4.08 1.93 24.03
C THR A 85 5.12 0.95 24.53
N VAL A 86 5.71 1.21 25.69
CA VAL A 86 6.71 0.34 26.34
C VAL A 86 6.09 -0.29 27.59
N ALA A 87 6.42 -1.55 27.90
CA ALA A 87 5.96 -2.29 29.07
C ALA A 87 6.64 -1.86 30.38
N MET A 88 6.93 -0.56 30.53
CA MET A 88 7.50 0.08 31.71
C MET A 88 6.85 1.46 31.91
N PRO A 89 6.64 1.92 33.16
CA PRO A 89 6.03 3.23 33.42
C PRO A 89 6.92 4.37 32.91
N CYS A 90 6.30 5.48 32.47
CA CYS A 90 7.01 6.65 31.93
C CYS A 90 7.99 7.25 32.94
N SER A 91 7.67 7.18 34.24
CA SER A 91 8.54 7.67 35.31
C SER A 91 9.91 6.98 35.35
N SER A 92 10.01 5.75 34.85
CA SER A 92 11.21 4.91 34.85
C SER A 92 11.96 4.91 33.52
N LEU A 93 11.41 5.54 32.48
CA LEU A 93 12.00 5.63 31.16
C LEU A 93 12.78 6.93 30.99
N HIS A 94 13.84 6.86 30.21
CA HIS A 94 14.65 7.98 29.79
C HIS A 94 14.79 7.94 28.27
N VAL A 95 14.41 9.02 27.61
CA VAL A 95 14.21 9.08 26.16
C VAL A 95 15.09 10.20 25.61
N ASN A 96 16.08 9.84 24.79
CA ASN A 96 17.06 10.78 24.25
C ASN A 96 17.39 10.48 22.79
N VAL A 97 17.84 11.52 22.10
CA VAL A 97 18.48 11.41 20.78
C VAL A 97 19.92 11.88 20.92
N GLU A 98 20.86 11.10 20.41
CA GLU A 98 22.27 11.50 20.27
C GLU A 98 22.62 11.48 18.79
N ASP A 99 23.13 12.59 18.25
CA ASP A 99 23.54 12.67 16.86
C ASP A 99 25.03 12.29 16.66
N ALA A 100 25.49 12.24 15.42
CA ALA A 100 26.90 11.96 15.08
C ALA A 100 27.89 13.00 15.65
N VAL A 101 27.42 14.21 16.00
CA VAL A 101 28.20 15.28 16.64
C VAL A 101 28.16 15.14 18.17
N GLN A 102 27.49 14.10 18.67
CA GLN A 102 27.28 13.84 20.10
C GLN A 102 26.48 14.95 20.79
N ASP A 103 25.69 15.71 19.99
CA ASP A 103 24.69 16.62 20.53
C ASP A 103 23.51 15.81 21.06
N ARG A 104 23.05 16.18 22.26
CA ARG A 104 22.04 15.43 23.00
C ARG A 104 20.76 16.24 23.03
N ILE A 105 19.77 15.75 22.32
CA ILE A 105 18.42 16.33 22.35
C ILE A 105 17.62 15.55 23.40
N LEU A 106 17.16 16.28 24.43
CA LEU A 106 16.32 15.75 25.50
C LEU A 106 14.91 15.48 24.98
N ALA A 107 14.77 14.41 24.18
CA ALA A 107 13.53 14.01 23.54
C ALA A 107 12.40 13.77 24.54
N GLY A 108 12.72 13.38 25.78
CA GLY A 108 11.73 13.23 26.85
C GLY A 108 10.99 14.53 27.23
N GLN A 109 11.53 15.71 26.93
CA GLN A 109 10.84 17.00 27.14
C GLN A 109 10.07 17.47 25.90
N LEU A 110 10.45 16.99 24.70
CA LEU A 110 9.81 17.34 23.44
C LEU A 110 8.62 16.42 23.13
N LEU A 111 8.70 15.16 23.53
CA LEU A 111 7.67 14.15 23.34
C LEU A 111 6.73 14.13 24.55
N SER A 112 5.45 13.84 24.26
CA SER A 112 4.45 13.63 25.31
C SER A 112 4.59 12.21 25.85
N GLN A 113 4.58 12.08 27.17
CA GLN A 113 4.70 10.80 27.87
C GLN A 113 3.51 10.64 28.82
N GLU A 114 2.80 9.52 28.72
CA GLU A 114 1.67 9.23 29.58
C GLU A 114 1.68 7.77 30.02
N ASP A 115 1.34 7.49 31.29
CA ASP A 115 1.21 6.12 31.75
C ASP A 115 -0.02 5.49 31.12
N VAL A 116 0.21 4.49 30.28
CA VAL A 116 -0.82 3.75 29.56
C VAL A 116 -0.87 2.31 30.01
N ARG A 117 -1.83 1.59 29.47
CA ARG A 117 -1.91 0.16 29.61
C ARG A 117 -1.16 -0.51 28.47
N PHE A 118 -0.32 -1.48 28.78
CA PHE A 118 0.34 -2.27 27.74
C PHE A 118 -0.69 -3.22 27.11
N ASP A 119 -1.02 -3.00 25.83
CA ASP A 119 -1.87 -3.86 25.02
C ASP A 119 -1.12 -4.28 23.75
N ASP A 120 -1.14 -5.57 23.46
CA ASP A 120 -0.51 -6.19 22.30
C ASP A 120 -1.53 -6.70 21.26
N ALA A 121 -2.83 -6.51 21.52
CA ALA A 121 -3.89 -6.98 20.66
C ALA A 121 -3.90 -6.23 19.31
N GLY A 122 -3.44 -6.90 18.25
CA GLY A 122 -3.50 -6.42 16.86
C GLY A 122 -2.15 -6.04 16.23
N ALA A 123 -1.06 -6.07 16.99
CA ALA A 123 0.28 -5.82 16.47
C ALA A 123 0.91 -7.10 15.89
N HIS A 124 1.75 -6.97 14.86
CA HIS A 124 2.43 -8.08 14.20
C HIS A 124 3.93 -8.06 14.49
N SER A 125 4.59 -9.23 14.57
CA SER A 125 6.06 -9.26 14.68
C SER A 125 6.68 -8.94 13.32
N LEU A 126 7.74 -8.13 13.30
CA LEU A 126 8.53 -7.84 12.09
C LEU A 126 9.01 -9.12 11.39
N TYR A 127 9.38 -10.13 12.20
CA TYR A 127 9.72 -11.46 11.74
C TYR A 127 8.76 -12.48 12.35
N SER A 128 7.78 -12.91 11.56
CA SER A 128 7.05 -14.15 11.81
C SER A 128 7.89 -15.35 11.36
N GLY A 129 8.88 -15.75 12.17
CA GLY A 129 9.52 -17.06 12.05
C GLY A 129 11.04 -17.03 11.95
N ALA A 130 11.71 -17.18 13.10
CA ALA A 130 13.04 -17.79 13.24
C ALA A 130 13.34 -18.07 14.73
N GLY A 131 12.45 -18.79 15.41
CA GLY A 131 12.71 -19.37 16.73
C GLY A 131 12.61 -20.89 16.61
N GLY A 132 13.70 -21.59 16.91
CA GLY A 132 13.89 -23.02 16.66
C GLY A 132 12.79 -23.93 17.22
N GLY A 133 12.28 -24.78 16.34
CA GLY A 133 11.41 -25.91 16.67
C GLY A 133 11.26 -26.77 15.43
N GLU A 134 11.73 -28.02 15.51
CA GLU A 134 11.58 -29.02 14.46
C GLU A 134 10.12 -29.22 14.06
N GLY A 135 9.88 -29.33 12.75
CA GLY A 135 8.73 -30.04 12.18
C GLY A 135 7.37 -29.35 12.23
N GLY A 136 7.03 -28.57 11.20
CA GLY A 136 5.64 -28.18 10.94
C GLY A 136 5.52 -27.15 9.83
N GLY A 137 5.11 -27.59 8.64
CA GLY A 137 4.94 -26.71 7.48
C GLY A 137 3.95 -25.57 7.75
N ALA A 138 4.45 -24.34 7.72
CA ALA A 138 3.63 -23.14 7.88
C ALA A 138 2.81 -22.89 6.61
N ARG A 139 1.51 -23.18 6.67
CA ARG A 139 0.53 -22.68 5.70
C ARG A 139 0.18 -21.24 6.07
N LEU A 140 0.40 -20.33 5.13
CA LEU A 140 -0.10 -18.96 5.18
C LEU A 140 -1.61 -18.99 5.40
N ARG A 141 -2.06 -18.56 6.59
CA ARG A 141 -3.48 -18.44 6.92
C ARG A 141 -3.91 -17.03 6.50
N GLY A 142 -4.72 -16.96 5.43
CA GLY A 142 -5.37 -15.71 5.03
C GLY A 142 -6.32 -15.18 6.11
N PRO A 143 -6.75 -13.91 6.01
CA PRO A 143 -7.60 -13.26 6.99
C PRO A 143 -8.88 -14.09 7.19
N GLN A 144 -9.15 -14.48 8.44
CA GLN A 144 -10.36 -15.22 8.79
C GLN A 144 -11.52 -14.23 8.82
N GLU A 145 -12.40 -14.31 7.82
CA GLU A 145 -13.73 -13.72 7.86
C GLU A 145 -14.50 -14.33 9.04
N GLY A 146 -14.58 -13.58 10.14
CA GLY A 146 -15.58 -13.75 11.18
C GLY A 146 -16.68 -12.72 10.94
N GLY A 147 -17.85 -13.18 10.51
CA GLY A 147 -19.04 -12.35 10.46
C GLY A 147 -19.62 -12.18 11.86
N GLU A 148 -20.08 -10.97 12.16
CA GLU A 148 -21.39 -10.74 12.79
C GLU A 148 -21.81 -9.29 12.54
N GLU A 149 -23.07 -9.14 12.16
CA GLU A 149 -23.72 -7.91 11.71
C GLU A 149 -23.89 -6.91 12.86
N GLY A 150 -23.51 -5.66 12.61
CA GLY A 150 -23.76 -4.54 13.50
C GLY A 150 -23.38 -3.24 12.81
N GLY A 151 -24.31 -2.67 12.05
CA GLY A 151 -24.06 -1.47 11.26
C GLY A 151 -23.68 -0.27 12.12
N LEU A 152 -22.64 0.44 11.69
CA LEU A 152 -22.53 1.89 11.71
C LEU A 152 -21.40 2.27 10.75
N GLN A 153 -21.81 2.70 9.57
CA GLN A 153 -20.94 3.22 8.53
C GLN A 153 -20.50 4.63 8.95
N GLY A 154 -19.48 4.69 9.79
CA GLY A 154 -18.79 5.92 10.17
C GLY A 154 -17.53 6.07 9.33
N TRP A 155 -17.46 7.15 8.55
CA TRP A 155 -16.21 7.60 7.95
C TRP A 155 -15.23 7.89 9.10
N VAL A 156 -14.25 7.01 9.28
CA VAL A 156 -13.16 7.22 10.23
C VAL A 156 -12.26 8.30 9.63
N GLU A 157 -12.59 9.56 9.94
CA GLU A 157 -11.56 10.59 10.11
C GLU A 157 -10.41 9.99 10.90
N LYS A 158 -9.16 10.28 10.51
CA LYS A 158 -7.92 9.90 11.21
C LYS A 158 -7.90 10.42 12.65
N GLY A 159 -8.73 9.84 13.50
CA GLY A 159 -8.79 10.01 14.94
C GLY A 159 -8.33 8.69 15.54
N ARG A 160 -7.08 8.71 16.01
CA ARG A 160 -6.42 7.87 17.02
C ARG A 160 -7.12 6.52 17.32
N PRO A 161 -6.46 5.37 17.09
CA PRO A 161 -7.00 4.10 17.59
C PRO A 161 -7.16 4.21 19.11
N VAL A 162 -8.40 4.05 19.55
CA VAL A 162 -8.82 4.07 20.95
C VAL A 162 -8.13 2.92 21.68
N LEU A 163 -7.39 3.24 22.75
CA LEU A 163 -6.86 2.30 23.73
C LEU A 163 -7.99 1.40 24.26
N ILE A 164 -7.91 0.09 24.00
CA ILE A 164 -8.83 -0.90 24.56
C ILE A 164 -8.21 -1.53 25.82
N LEU A 165 -8.98 -1.51 26.89
CA LEU A 165 -8.61 -2.01 28.22
C LEU A 165 -8.62 -3.54 28.27
N GLY A 166 -7.43 -4.19 28.32
CA GLY A 166 -7.28 -5.63 28.63
C GLY A 166 -5.98 -6.03 29.39
N ARG A 167 -6.12 -6.52 30.65
CA ARG A 167 -5.25 -7.29 31.60
C ARG A 167 -3.82 -6.87 32.08
N ASP A 168 -3.77 -6.23 33.25
CA ASP A 168 -2.68 -5.93 34.24
C ASP A 168 -1.24 -5.45 33.91
N GLY A 169 -0.87 -5.00 32.71
CA GLY A 169 0.41 -4.29 32.49
C GLY A 169 0.31 -2.76 32.56
N ARG A 170 1.04 -2.11 33.48
CA ARG A 170 1.33 -0.66 33.42
C ARG A 170 2.48 -0.43 32.43
N GLY A 171 2.22 0.32 31.37
CA GLY A 171 3.20 0.72 30.37
C GLY A 171 3.30 2.24 30.26
N GLY A 172 4.25 2.70 29.46
CA GLY A 172 4.50 4.10 29.20
C GLY A 172 4.30 4.36 27.72
N GLY A 173 3.33 5.22 27.40
CA GLY A 173 3.06 5.69 26.05
C GLY A 173 3.94 6.90 25.75
N ILE A 174 4.66 6.85 24.64
CA ILE A 174 5.52 7.93 24.17
C ILE A 174 5.03 8.31 22.77
N TYR A 175 4.54 9.53 22.63
CA TYR A 175 4.03 10.02 21.36
C TYR A 175 4.35 11.49 21.10
N GLY A 176 4.39 11.85 19.82
CA GLY A 176 4.58 13.22 19.37
C GLY A 176 5.53 13.33 18.19
N SER A 177 5.96 14.56 17.93
CA SER A 177 6.87 14.89 16.85
C SER A 177 8.02 15.71 17.40
N MET A 178 9.24 15.41 16.97
CA MET A 178 10.44 16.16 17.34
C MET A 178 11.29 16.46 16.11
N GLY A 179 11.86 17.66 16.07
CA GLY A 179 12.86 18.03 15.07
C GLY A 179 14.24 17.56 15.52
N VAL A 180 14.95 16.84 14.65
CA VAL A 180 16.33 16.41 14.86
C VAL A 180 17.21 16.91 13.71
N ASN A 181 18.52 16.95 13.94
CA ASN A 181 19.46 17.21 12.86
C ASN A 181 19.39 16.09 11.82
N ARG A 182 19.41 16.45 10.53
CA ARG A 182 19.42 15.51 9.41
C ARG A 182 20.84 14.97 9.20
N VAL A 183 21.30 14.20 10.18
CA VAL A 183 22.58 13.47 10.20
C VAL A 183 22.35 12.07 10.76
N GLN A 184 23.37 11.21 10.73
CA GLN A 184 23.32 9.93 11.44
C GLN A 184 23.09 10.15 12.94
N GLY A 185 22.21 9.36 13.55
CA GLY A 185 21.91 9.47 14.98
C GLY A 185 21.39 8.18 15.63
N ASP A 186 21.30 8.22 16.95
CA ASP A 186 20.85 7.13 17.82
C ASP A 186 19.74 7.66 18.75
N PHE A 187 18.49 7.41 18.36
CA PHE A 187 17.34 7.65 19.22
C PHE A 187 17.14 6.43 20.12
N HIS A 188 17.23 6.62 21.43
CA HIS A 188 17.22 5.50 22.35
C HIS A 188 16.40 5.76 23.61
N ILE A 189 15.84 4.67 24.10
CA ILE A 189 14.98 4.62 25.28
C ILE A 189 15.62 3.65 26.25
N THR A 190 16.07 4.17 27.39
CA THR A 190 16.73 3.41 28.46
C THR A 190 15.97 3.56 29.77
N ALA A 191 16.30 2.74 30.76
CA ALA A 191 15.80 2.95 32.11
C ALA A 191 16.53 4.14 32.76
N LYS A 192 15.85 4.93 33.58
CA LYS A 192 16.51 5.99 34.37
C LYS A 192 17.59 5.40 35.28
N GLY A 193 18.73 6.08 35.36
CA GLY A 193 19.94 5.59 36.04
C GLY A 193 20.76 4.59 35.22
N HIS A 194 20.30 4.22 34.02
CA HIS A 194 21.04 3.39 33.06
C HIS A 194 21.26 4.12 31.73
N GLY A 195 22.51 4.17 31.28
CA GLY A 195 22.94 4.94 30.11
C GLY A 195 23.38 6.36 30.48
N TYR A 196 22.56 7.07 31.25
CA TYR A 196 22.90 8.39 31.79
C TYR A 196 22.84 8.35 33.32
N TRP A 197 23.91 8.81 33.94
CA TRP A 197 23.96 8.94 35.39
C TRP A 197 23.16 10.16 35.81
N GLU A 198 21.98 9.94 36.38
CA GLU A 198 21.20 10.96 37.08
C GLU A 198 21.31 10.70 38.59
N ASP A 199 21.72 11.71 39.35
CA ASP A 199 21.93 11.57 40.80
C ASP A 199 20.62 11.16 41.51
N GLY A 200 20.67 10.00 42.17
CA GLY A 200 19.61 9.54 43.08
C GLY A 200 18.42 8.83 42.43
N VAL A 201 18.39 8.65 41.10
CA VAL A 201 17.30 7.94 40.41
C VAL A 201 17.84 6.70 39.71
N HIS A 202 17.74 5.55 40.38
CA HIS A 202 18.10 4.25 39.82
C HIS A 202 16.88 3.33 39.88
N VAL A 203 16.47 2.80 38.74
CA VAL A 203 15.38 1.82 38.65
C VAL A 203 15.92 0.43 38.97
N ASP A 204 15.17 -0.39 39.71
CA ASP A 204 15.64 -1.73 40.07
C ASP A 204 15.78 -2.63 38.84
N HIS A 205 16.91 -3.35 38.77
CA HIS A 205 17.26 -4.22 37.64
C HIS A 205 16.25 -5.35 37.38
N GLN A 206 15.45 -5.75 38.37
CA GLN A 206 14.45 -6.82 38.21
C GLN A 206 13.16 -6.31 37.56
N SER A 207 12.96 -4.99 37.50
CA SER A 207 11.75 -4.35 36.99
C SER A 207 11.82 -3.97 35.51
N PHE A 208 12.94 -4.26 34.83
CA PHE A 208 13.11 -3.92 33.43
C PHE A 208 12.27 -4.81 32.54
N ASN A 209 11.47 -4.17 31.68
CA ASN A 209 10.75 -4.85 30.64
C ASN A 209 10.64 -3.93 29.41
N PHE A 210 11.56 -4.11 28.46
CA PHE A 210 11.60 -3.33 27.22
C PHE A 210 10.71 -3.93 26.12
N SER A 211 9.76 -4.81 26.46
CA SER A 211 8.72 -5.22 25.53
C SER A 211 7.94 -3.99 25.08
N HIS A 212 7.74 -3.83 23.78
CA HIS A 212 7.18 -2.61 23.24
C HIS A 212 6.35 -2.85 21.98
N VAL A 213 5.47 -1.91 21.70
CA VAL A 213 4.63 -1.83 20.51
C VAL A 213 4.91 -0.50 19.84
N ILE A 214 5.29 -0.51 18.57
CA ILE A 214 5.43 0.69 17.76
C ILE A 214 4.16 0.82 16.93
N THR A 215 3.34 1.83 17.22
CA THR A 215 2.11 2.10 16.47
C THR A 215 2.43 2.91 15.23
N GLU A 216 3.24 3.95 15.36
CA GLU A 216 3.71 4.78 14.25
C GLU A 216 5.17 5.19 14.44
N LEU A 217 5.99 5.00 13.41
CA LEU A 217 7.28 5.67 13.30
C LEU A 217 7.44 6.21 11.89
N SER A 218 7.45 7.53 11.75
CA SER A 218 7.57 8.18 10.45
C SER A 218 8.54 9.36 10.48
N PHE A 219 9.08 9.68 9.30
CA PHE A 219 10.10 10.72 9.13
C PHE A 219 9.61 11.77 8.13
N GLY A 220 9.38 13.00 8.59
CA GLY A 220 8.83 14.10 7.81
C GLY A 220 7.30 14.05 7.68
N ASP A 221 6.78 14.60 6.58
CA ASP A 221 5.34 14.72 6.35
C ASP A 221 4.68 13.40 5.93
N TYR A 222 3.46 13.17 6.41
CA TYR A 222 2.65 12.02 5.99
C TYR A 222 2.05 12.22 4.60
N TYR A 223 2.05 11.15 3.78
CA TYR A 223 1.22 11.06 2.58
C TYR A 223 0.49 9.70 2.47
N PRO A 224 -0.69 9.64 1.82
CA PRO A 224 -1.58 8.47 1.90
C PRO A 224 -1.05 7.13 1.36
N LYS A 225 0.02 7.16 0.57
CA LYS A 225 0.63 5.97 -0.03
C LYS A 225 1.97 5.60 0.62
N LEU A 226 2.35 6.33 1.67
CA LEU A 226 3.50 6.01 2.51
C LEU A 226 3.19 4.74 3.30
N VAL A 227 4.11 3.79 3.27
CA VAL A 227 4.06 2.57 4.07
C VAL A 227 5.35 2.49 4.87
N ASN A 228 5.26 2.61 6.19
CA ASN A 228 6.43 2.50 7.05
C ASN A 228 6.57 1.04 7.54
N PRO A 229 7.79 0.47 7.51
CA PRO A 229 8.00 -0.91 7.95
C PRO A 229 7.76 -1.19 9.44
N LEU A 230 7.88 -0.19 10.32
CA LEU A 230 7.73 -0.35 11.77
C LEU A 230 6.31 -0.01 12.28
N ASP A 231 5.37 0.32 11.41
CA ASP A 231 4.01 0.64 11.85
C ASP A 231 3.27 -0.62 12.30
N GLY A 232 2.72 -0.59 13.52
CA GLY A 232 1.92 -1.67 14.10
C GLY A 232 2.71 -2.93 14.47
N ILE A 233 3.99 -2.79 14.84
CA ILE A 233 4.84 -3.92 15.22
C ILE A 233 4.90 -4.15 16.73
N VAL A 234 5.10 -5.40 17.16
CA VAL A 234 5.30 -5.76 18.56
C VAL A 234 6.55 -6.63 18.76
N SER A 235 7.38 -6.24 19.72
CA SER A 235 8.55 -6.98 20.15
C SER A 235 8.47 -7.24 21.65
N LYS A 236 8.50 -8.52 22.04
CA LYS A 236 8.37 -8.96 23.45
C LYS A 236 9.54 -9.81 23.89
N THR A 237 9.79 -9.81 25.20
CA THR A 237 10.78 -10.65 25.85
C THR A 237 10.43 -10.85 27.31
N ASP A 238 10.77 -12.01 27.85
CA ASP A 238 10.65 -12.33 29.28
C ASP A 238 11.94 -11.97 30.06
N GLU A 239 12.98 -11.53 29.35
CA GLU A 239 14.30 -11.22 29.92
C GLU A 239 14.44 -9.73 30.24
N ASN A 240 14.85 -9.42 31.47
CA ASN A 240 14.99 -8.03 31.94
C ASN A 240 16.14 -7.26 31.25
N PHE A 241 17.28 -7.95 31.05
CA PHE A 241 18.45 -7.38 30.38
C PHE A 241 18.44 -7.73 28.89
N TYR A 242 17.57 -7.04 28.16
CA TYR A 242 17.40 -7.24 26.74
C TYR A 242 17.61 -5.94 25.97
N LYS A 243 18.23 -6.06 24.80
CA LYS A 243 18.54 -4.93 23.93
C LYS A 243 17.86 -5.10 22.58
N TYR A 244 16.97 -4.16 22.25
CA TYR A 244 16.37 -4.03 20.92
C TYR A 244 17.13 -2.98 20.13
N GLN A 245 17.61 -3.34 18.94
CA GLN A 245 18.32 -2.42 18.05
C GLN A 245 17.67 -2.45 16.67
N TYR A 246 17.14 -1.31 16.24
CA TYR A 246 16.60 -1.08 14.91
C TYR A 246 17.59 -0.23 14.11
N PHE A 247 18.07 -0.75 13.00
CA PHE A 247 18.90 -0.02 12.05
C PHE A 247 18.01 0.50 10.92
N LEU A 248 17.89 1.81 10.81
CA LEU A 248 17.03 2.52 9.87
C LEU A 248 17.89 3.18 8.79
N SER A 249 17.67 2.82 7.54
CA SER A 249 18.24 3.52 6.38
C SER A 249 17.18 4.45 5.80
N ILE A 250 17.33 5.76 6.03
CA ILE A 250 16.37 6.79 5.64
C ILE A 250 16.70 7.31 4.25
N VAL A 251 15.71 7.30 3.36
CA VAL A 251 15.79 7.78 1.97
C VAL A 251 14.90 9.02 1.80
N PRO A 252 15.49 10.21 1.59
CA PRO A 252 14.77 11.43 1.26
C PRO A 252 13.88 11.24 0.04
N THR A 253 12.61 11.61 0.17
CA THR A 253 11.60 11.40 -0.86
C THR A 253 10.83 12.70 -1.11
N VAL A 254 10.74 13.12 -2.37
CA VAL A 254 9.91 14.27 -2.76
C VAL A 254 8.68 13.73 -3.48
N TYR A 255 7.51 13.99 -2.92
CA TYR A 255 6.23 13.63 -3.52
C TYR A 255 5.64 14.82 -4.28
N GLU A 256 5.49 14.70 -5.59
CA GLU A 256 4.91 15.72 -6.45
C GLU A 256 3.55 15.29 -6.99
N SER A 257 2.49 16.00 -6.58
CA SER A 257 1.16 15.78 -7.14
C SER A 257 0.95 16.66 -8.38
N GLN A 258 0.86 16.06 -9.56
CA GLN A 258 0.57 16.81 -10.79
C GLN A 258 -0.86 17.36 -10.83
N THR A 259 -1.78 16.78 -10.02
CA THR A 259 -3.18 17.24 -9.97
C THR A 259 -3.32 18.49 -9.10
N SER A 260 -2.62 18.54 -7.96
CA SER A 260 -2.69 19.68 -7.03
C SER A 260 -1.58 20.71 -7.26
N GLY A 261 -0.51 20.36 -7.98
CA GLY A 261 0.69 21.19 -8.10
C GLY A 261 1.48 21.34 -6.80
N LYS A 262 1.18 20.53 -5.78
CA LYS A 262 1.87 20.56 -4.48
C LYS A 262 3.00 19.53 -4.47
N SER A 263 4.17 19.96 -3.98
CA SER A 263 5.28 19.09 -3.60
C SER A 263 5.29 18.95 -2.08
N LEU A 264 5.49 17.73 -1.58
CA LEU A 264 5.70 17.44 -0.17
C LEU A 264 7.06 16.74 0.00
N GLU A 265 7.81 17.15 1.01
CA GLU A 265 9.06 16.51 1.39
C GLU A 265 8.77 15.51 2.51
N THR A 266 9.15 14.26 2.27
CA THR A 266 8.86 13.14 3.17
C THR A 266 10.06 12.19 3.11
N ASN A 267 10.11 11.22 4.01
CA ASN A 267 11.20 10.25 4.00
C ASN A 267 10.61 8.84 4.08
N GLN A 268 11.16 7.96 3.26
CA GLN A 268 10.93 6.53 3.36
C GLN A 268 12.11 5.90 4.09
N TYR A 269 11.92 4.75 4.71
CA TYR A 269 13.04 4.06 5.33
C TYR A 269 12.93 2.55 5.20
N ALA A 270 14.10 1.91 5.23
CA ALA A 270 14.22 0.46 5.40
C ALA A 270 14.68 0.16 6.83
N VAL A 271 14.28 -1.00 7.36
CA VAL A 271 14.64 -1.41 8.73
C VAL A 271 15.27 -2.80 8.78
N THR A 272 16.30 -2.92 9.60
CA THR A 272 16.86 -4.20 10.05
C THR A 272 16.78 -4.28 11.57
N GLU A 273 16.18 -5.34 12.11
CA GLU A 273 16.08 -5.57 13.55
C GLU A 273 17.22 -6.48 14.03
N GLN A 274 17.83 -6.12 15.15
CA GLN A 274 18.76 -6.96 15.90
C GLN A 274 18.39 -6.93 17.37
N SER A 275 18.00 -8.09 17.90
CA SER A 275 17.60 -8.26 19.29
C SER A 275 18.51 -9.28 19.98
N ARG A 276 18.98 -8.96 21.18
CA ARG A 276 19.84 -9.87 21.97
C ARG A 276 19.72 -9.65 23.47
N LYS A 277 19.86 -10.74 24.22
CA LYS A 277 20.12 -10.71 25.66
C LYS A 277 21.51 -10.16 25.91
N ILE A 278 21.63 -9.29 26.90
CA ILE A 278 22.90 -8.67 27.30
C ILE A 278 23.21 -9.00 28.77
N SER A 279 24.47 -8.88 29.17
CA SER A 279 24.85 -8.97 30.58
C SER A 279 24.53 -7.65 31.30
N SER A 280 24.47 -7.70 32.63
CA SER A 280 24.14 -6.53 33.47
C SER A 280 25.15 -5.38 33.40
N HIS A 281 26.29 -5.55 32.73
CA HIS A 281 27.28 -4.50 32.51
C HIS A 281 26.97 -3.61 31.29
N PHE A 282 26.05 -4.02 30.44
CA PHE A 282 25.61 -3.24 29.28
C PHE A 282 24.25 -2.61 29.55
N VAL A 283 24.01 -1.47 28.90
CA VAL A 283 22.75 -0.72 29.04
C VAL A 283 21.64 -1.43 28.25
N PRO A 284 20.58 -1.92 28.91
CA PRO A 284 19.40 -2.45 28.22
C PRO A 284 18.53 -1.31 27.73
N GLY A 285 17.71 -1.58 26.73
CA GLY A 285 16.87 -0.54 26.13
C GLY A 285 16.48 -0.82 24.69
N ILE A 286 15.81 0.17 24.12
CA ILE A 286 15.36 0.20 22.73
C ILE A 286 16.19 1.27 22.02
N PHE A 287 16.83 0.92 20.92
CA PHE A 287 17.74 1.79 20.19
C PHE A 287 17.34 1.84 18.71
N PHE A 288 17.10 3.03 18.20
CA PHE A 288 16.80 3.32 16.81
C PHE A 288 17.99 4.07 16.23
N LYS A 289 18.84 3.32 15.54
CA LYS A 289 20.01 3.86 14.85
C LYS A 289 19.62 4.20 13.44
N TYR A 290 19.63 5.48 13.09
CA TYR A 290 19.24 5.93 11.77
C TYR A 290 20.43 6.53 11.03
N ASP A 291 20.50 6.23 9.74
CA ASP A 291 21.46 6.79 8.80
C ASP A 291 20.73 7.30 7.55
N ILE A 292 21.30 8.30 6.89
CA ILE A 292 20.68 8.94 5.73
C ILE A 292 21.39 8.47 4.48
N GLU A 293 20.63 7.85 3.59
CA GLU A 293 21.15 7.36 2.32
C GLU A 293 21.47 8.52 1.36
N PRO A 294 22.57 8.45 0.59
CA PRO A 294 22.99 9.50 -0.33
C PRO A 294 22.17 9.54 -1.65
N ILE A 295 20.96 8.96 -1.63
CA ILE A 295 20.05 8.90 -2.76
C ILE A 295 18.73 9.55 -2.39
N SER A 296 18.08 10.20 -3.35
CA SER A 296 16.72 10.70 -3.18
C SER A 296 15.76 10.14 -4.23
N VAL A 297 14.51 10.04 -3.83
CA VAL A 297 13.44 9.47 -4.65
C VAL A 297 12.41 10.54 -4.93
N THR A 298 12.23 10.90 -6.21
CA THR A 298 11.13 11.76 -6.62
C THR A 298 9.97 10.89 -7.08
N ILE A 299 8.85 10.97 -6.38
CA ILE A 299 7.59 10.29 -6.71
C ILE A 299 6.70 11.31 -7.41
N SER A 300 6.45 11.10 -8.71
CA SER A 300 5.50 11.93 -9.46
C SER A 300 4.18 11.18 -9.63
N ASP A 301 3.10 11.71 -9.03
CA ASP A 301 1.75 11.19 -9.20
C ASP A 301 1.10 11.79 -10.45
N ARG A 302 0.96 10.95 -11.48
CA ARG A 302 0.33 11.30 -12.75
C ARG A 302 -1.07 10.71 -12.81
N ARG A 303 -2.06 11.58 -13.00
CA ARG A 303 -3.43 11.19 -13.35
C ARG A 303 -3.71 11.47 -14.82
N THR A 304 -4.39 10.55 -15.48
CA THR A 304 -4.89 10.76 -16.84
C THR A 304 -5.97 11.85 -16.80
N ALA A 305 -5.86 12.84 -17.69
CA ALA A 305 -6.88 13.88 -17.82
C ALA A 305 -8.27 13.27 -18.09
N LEU A 306 -9.32 13.86 -17.52
CA LEU A 306 -10.69 13.34 -17.64
C LEU A 306 -11.13 13.19 -19.11
N LEU A 307 -10.76 14.13 -19.98
CA LEU A 307 -11.05 14.05 -21.41
C LEU A 307 -10.33 12.86 -22.07
N ALA A 308 -9.06 12.65 -21.75
CA ALA A 308 -8.30 11.53 -22.28
C ALA A 308 -8.88 10.18 -21.81
N PHE A 309 -9.33 10.11 -20.56
CA PHE A 309 -10.05 8.96 -20.02
C PHE A 309 -11.38 8.72 -20.75
N LEU A 310 -12.23 9.74 -20.89
CA LEU A 310 -13.53 9.60 -21.55
C LEU A 310 -13.39 9.11 -22.99
N VAL A 311 -12.42 9.67 -23.73
CA VAL A 311 -12.12 9.22 -25.10
C VAL A 311 -11.79 7.72 -25.08
N ARG A 312 -10.86 7.26 -24.24
CA ARG A 312 -10.48 5.85 -24.14
C ARG A 312 -11.64 4.95 -23.72
N PHE A 313 -12.43 5.38 -22.75
CA PHE A 313 -13.57 4.63 -22.22
C PHE A 313 -14.66 4.46 -23.27
N VAL A 314 -15.00 5.53 -24.00
CA VAL A 314 -15.96 5.49 -25.11
C VAL A 314 -15.45 4.58 -26.23
N PHE A 315 -14.17 4.65 -26.59
CA PHE A 315 -13.58 3.75 -27.57
C PHE A 315 -13.68 2.27 -27.17
N LEU A 316 -13.48 1.96 -25.88
CA LEU A 316 -13.58 0.58 -25.35
C LEU A 316 -15.00 0.01 -25.42
N ILE A 317 -16.03 0.85 -25.24
CA ILE A 317 -17.44 0.43 -25.24
C ILE A 317 -18.04 0.41 -26.65
N LEU A 318 -17.76 1.41 -27.48
CA LEU A 318 -18.35 1.52 -28.82
C LEU A 318 -17.72 0.54 -29.83
N ALA A 319 -16.45 0.16 -29.64
CA ALA A 319 -15.75 -0.77 -30.51
C ALA A 319 -16.43 -2.15 -30.69
N PRO A 320 -16.75 -2.91 -29.62
CA PRO A 320 -17.42 -4.21 -29.74
C PRO A 320 -18.84 -4.07 -30.33
N LEU A 321 -19.54 -2.97 -30.06
CA LEU A 321 -20.86 -2.69 -30.63
C LEU A 321 -20.78 -2.44 -32.14
N HIS A 322 -19.76 -1.70 -32.59
CA HIS A 322 -19.55 -1.45 -34.01
C HIS A 322 -19.12 -2.72 -34.77
N LEU A 323 -18.29 -3.58 -34.16
CA LEU A 323 -17.86 -4.84 -34.76
C LEU A 323 -19.01 -5.86 -34.87
N THR A 324 -19.89 -5.92 -33.86
CA THR A 324 -21.07 -6.81 -33.85
C THR A 324 -22.14 -6.39 -34.84
N VAL A 325 -22.40 -5.08 -34.99
CA VAL A 325 -23.36 -4.57 -35.98
C VAL A 325 -22.83 -4.76 -37.41
N ARG A 326 -21.52 -4.57 -37.66
CA ARG A 326 -20.92 -4.81 -38.99
C ARG A 326 -20.72 -6.28 -39.33
N GLY A 327 -20.41 -7.15 -38.36
CA GLY A 327 -20.36 -8.60 -38.56
C GLY A 327 -21.72 -9.19 -38.98
N ARG A 328 -22.81 -8.42 -38.82
CA ARG A 328 -24.15 -8.73 -39.31
C ARG A 328 -24.47 -8.12 -40.69
N ALA A 329 -23.66 -7.17 -41.16
CA ALA A 329 -23.86 -6.43 -42.41
C ALA A 329 -22.98 -6.93 -43.57
N ASP A 330 -21.91 -7.68 -43.30
CA ASP A 330 -21.05 -8.24 -44.36
C ASP A 330 -21.57 -9.60 -44.86
N ALA A 331 -22.71 -9.53 -45.54
CA ALA A 331 -22.92 -10.25 -46.80
C ALA A 331 -23.30 -9.17 -47.83
N GLU A 332 -22.38 -8.88 -48.75
CA GLU A 332 -22.53 -7.97 -49.91
C GLU A 332 -22.28 -6.46 -49.70
N CYS A 333 -21.06 -5.97 -50.01
CA CYS A 333 -20.81 -4.86 -50.96
C CYS A 333 -19.34 -4.37 -50.95
N GLY A 334 -18.69 -4.33 -52.12
CA GLY A 334 -17.25 -4.08 -52.31
C GLY A 334 -16.75 -2.63 -52.20
N GLY A 335 -17.60 -1.62 -51.95
CA GLY A 335 -17.23 -0.19 -51.98
C GLY A 335 -16.86 0.44 -50.62
N ILE A 336 -17.26 -0.16 -49.49
CA ILE A 336 -17.15 0.43 -48.13
C ILE A 336 -15.80 0.03 -47.46
N ARG A 337 -14.86 -0.52 -48.23
CA ARG A 337 -13.64 -1.14 -47.68
C ARG A 337 -12.69 -0.17 -47.02
N LEU A 338 -12.47 1.04 -47.56
CA LEU A 338 -11.41 1.92 -47.06
C LEU A 338 -11.75 2.51 -45.68
N VAL A 339 -12.97 3.04 -45.49
CA VAL A 339 -13.43 3.55 -44.20
C VAL A 339 -13.52 2.42 -43.17
N ASN A 340 -13.94 1.21 -43.58
CA ASN A 340 -13.99 0.05 -42.70
C ASN A 340 -12.60 -0.42 -42.27
N ILE A 341 -11.63 -0.40 -43.18
CA ILE A 341 -10.23 -0.75 -42.90
C ILE A 341 -9.61 0.30 -41.97
N VAL A 342 -9.81 1.59 -42.23
CA VAL A 342 -9.26 2.67 -41.39
C VAL A 342 -9.90 2.67 -39.99
N SER A 343 -11.22 2.50 -39.87
CA SER A 343 -11.88 2.34 -38.57
C SER A 343 -11.44 1.05 -37.86
N GLY A 344 -11.27 -0.05 -38.60
CA GLY A 344 -10.80 -1.32 -38.05
C GLY A 344 -9.35 -1.26 -37.55
N ILE A 345 -8.48 -0.52 -38.25
CA ILE A 345 -7.07 -0.30 -37.85
C ILE A 345 -6.99 0.65 -36.65
N LEU A 346 -7.78 1.73 -36.61
CA LEU A 346 -7.82 2.66 -35.47
C LEU A 346 -8.35 1.97 -34.21
N VAL A 347 -9.45 1.23 -34.34
CA VAL A 347 -10.06 0.50 -33.22
C VAL A 347 -9.19 -0.69 -32.80
N GLY A 348 -8.74 -1.49 -33.76
CA GLY A 348 -7.84 -2.62 -33.52
C GLY A 348 -6.50 -2.19 -32.92
N GLY A 349 -5.92 -1.10 -33.40
CA GLY A 349 -4.68 -0.52 -32.87
C GLY A 349 -4.84 -0.03 -31.42
N GLY A 350 -5.95 0.65 -31.10
CA GLY A 350 -6.27 1.05 -29.73
C GLY A 350 -6.45 -0.15 -28.78
N TRP A 351 -7.09 -1.22 -29.26
CA TRP A 351 -7.25 -2.47 -28.53
C TRP A 351 -5.94 -3.22 -28.33
N VAL A 352 -5.11 -3.34 -29.36
CA VAL A 352 -3.79 -3.98 -29.28
C VAL A 352 -2.89 -3.19 -28.33
N TYR A 353 -2.92 -1.86 -28.39
CA TYR A 353 -2.17 -1.01 -27.47
C TYR A 353 -2.68 -1.15 -26.02
N GLY A 354 -4.00 -1.14 -25.81
CA GLY A 354 -4.61 -1.31 -24.49
C GLY A 354 -4.37 -2.71 -23.89
N LEU A 355 -4.49 -3.76 -24.70
CA LEU A 355 -4.16 -5.13 -24.32
C LEU A 355 -2.68 -5.27 -24.02
N PHE A 356 -1.79 -4.79 -24.88
CA PHE A 356 -0.35 -4.81 -24.66
C PHE A 356 0.04 -4.04 -23.39
N GLY A 357 -0.55 -2.86 -23.17
CA GLY A 357 -0.36 -2.06 -21.96
C GLY A 357 -0.84 -2.78 -20.69
N THR A 358 -2.01 -3.42 -20.75
CA THR A 358 -2.57 -4.17 -19.61
C THR A 358 -1.78 -5.45 -19.33
N LEU A 359 -1.38 -6.18 -20.38
CA LEU A 359 -0.60 -7.40 -20.28
C LEU A 359 0.81 -7.10 -19.74
N SER A 360 1.48 -6.09 -20.29
CA SER A 360 2.79 -5.63 -19.79
C SER A 360 2.71 -5.09 -18.36
N GLY A 361 1.61 -4.39 -18.02
CA GLY A 361 1.32 -3.96 -16.66
C GLY A 361 1.12 -5.14 -15.69
N TYR A 362 0.40 -6.18 -16.11
CA TYR A 362 0.22 -7.42 -15.35
C TYR A 362 1.55 -8.12 -15.10
N PHE A 363 2.37 -8.33 -16.13
CA PHE A 363 3.71 -8.91 -15.98
C PHE A 363 4.63 -8.06 -15.12
N ARG A 364 4.57 -6.73 -15.22
CA ARG A 364 5.32 -5.82 -14.32
C ARG A 364 4.85 -5.92 -12.88
N ARG A 365 3.55 -6.04 -12.60
CA ARG A 365 3.02 -6.24 -11.24
C ARG A 365 3.45 -7.59 -10.65
N GLN A 366 3.51 -8.63 -11.48
CA GLN A 366 4.02 -9.94 -11.06
C GLN A 366 5.52 -9.90 -10.73
N ARG A 367 6.31 -9.09 -11.46
CA ARG A 367 7.73 -8.84 -11.18
C ARG A 367 7.98 -7.91 -9.98
N ARG A 368 7.10 -6.93 -9.74
CA ARG A 368 7.16 -6.11 -8.51
C ARG A 368 6.88 -6.92 -7.24
N ARG A 369 6.12 -8.02 -7.31
CA ARG A 369 5.98 -8.97 -6.20
C ARG A 369 7.29 -9.67 -5.83
N THR A 370 8.28 -9.72 -6.72
CA THR A 370 9.60 -10.31 -6.45
C THR A 370 10.66 -9.25 -6.10
N ASP A 371 10.54 -8.02 -6.60
CA ASP A 371 11.51 -6.94 -6.37
C ASP A 371 11.10 -5.94 -5.26
N GLY A 372 9.90 -6.10 -4.70
CA GLY A 372 9.29 -5.15 -3.77
C GLY A 372 9.66 -5.38 -2.31
N MET A 373 10.94 -5.40 -1.98
CA MET A 373 11.42 -5.14 -0.62
C MET A 373 12.91 -4.80 -0.68
N LEU A 374 13.29 -3.66 -0.12
CA LEU A 374 14.69 -3.31 0.20
C LEU A 374 15.30 -4.23 1.29
N ASN A 375 14.63 -5.35 1.61
CA ASN A 375 15.15 -6.44 2.43
C ASN A 375 15.58 -7.58 1.51
N GLY A 376 16.89 -7.82 1.47
CA GLY A 376 17.50 -8.82 0.59
C GLY A 376 17.06 -10.25 0.86
N ARG A 377 16.86 -11.05 -0.19
CA ARG A 377 17.87 -11.98 -0.74
C ARG A 377 17.25 -12.87 -1.83
N ALA A 378 18.02 -13.17 -2.88
CA ALA A 378 18.18 -14.54 -3.37
C ALA A 378 19.55 -14.65 -4.06
N LEU A 379 20.57 -15.08 -3.30
CA LEU A 379 21.71 -15.75 -3.91
C LEU A 379 21.24 -17.15 -4.29
N GLY A 380 21.28 -17.42 -5.58
CA GLY A 380 21.03 -18.72 -6.18
C GLY A 380 20.80 -18.50 -7.66
N GLY A 381 21.63 -18.95 -8.58
CA GLY A 381 22.88 -19.67 -8.52
C GLY A 381 23.26 -19.90 -9.98
N GLU A 382 24.51 -19.69 -10.35
CA GLU A 382 25.06 -20.24 -11.57
C GLU A 382 26.39 -20.90 -11.21
N GLU A 383 26.50 -22.14 -11.69
CA GLU A 383 27.66 -23.04 -11.59
C GLU A 383 28.94 -22.44 -12.16
#